data_AF-A0A959TGK0-F1
#
_entry.id   AF-A0A959TGK0-F1
#
_cell.length_a   1.000
_cell.length_b   1.000
_cell.length_c   1.000
_cell.angle_alpha   90.00
_cell.angle_beta   90.00
_cell.angle_gamma   90.00
#
_symmetry.space_group_name_H-M   'P 1'
#
loop_
_entity.id
_entity.type
_entity.pdbx_description
1 polymer ?
#
loop_
_entity_poly.entity_id
_entity_poly.type
_entity_poly.pdbx_seq_one_letter_code
_entity_poly.pdbx_strand_id
1 'polypeptide(L)' 'ISSTTKGFLAPRMTAAQRGTLATPGLIVYQTTPASGEGYWYYDGALAAWVPVSYGAGEWVPA' A
#
# COMPACT_ATOMS: atom_id res chain seq x y z
N ILE A 1 -8.05 17.24 -11.64
CA ILE A 1 -9.29 16.44 -11.51
C ILE A 1 -9.84 16.65 -10.11
N SER A 2 -11.06 17.17 -9.99
CA SER A 2 -11.78 17.32 -8.71
C SER A 2 -13.18 16.78 -8.88
N SER A 3 -13.53 15.74 -8.13
CA SER A 3 -14.90 15.19 -8.07
C SER A 3 -15.31 15.05 -6.62
N THR A 4 -16.52 15.51 -6.30
CA THR A 4 -17.13 15.37 -4.96
C THR A 4 -18.12 14.20 -4.90
N THR A 5 -18.40 13.56 -6.04
CA THR A 5 -19.38 12.47 -6.16
C THR A 5 -18.76 11.14 -6.62
N LYS A 6 -17.46 11.11 -6.90
CA LYS A 6 -16.73 9.92 -7.35
C LYS A 6 -15.57 9.64 -6.40
N GLY A 7 -15.34 8.35 -6.12
CA GLY A 7 -14.18 7.89 -5.36
C GLY A 7 -12.98 7.59 -6.26
N PHE A 8 -11.80 7.52 -5.67
CA PHE A 8 -10.59 7.00 -6.29
C PHE A 8 -10.46 5.51 -5.96
N LEU A 9 -10.26 4.66 -6.98
CA LEU A 9 -9.98 3.25 -6.79
C LEU A 9 -8.50 2.98 -7.08
N ALA A 10 -7.74 2.65 -6.03
CA ALA A 10 -6.35 2.25 -6.19
C ALA A 10 -6.26 0.85 -6.84
N PRO A 11 -5.19 0.55 -7.60
CA PRO A 11 -4.91 -0.79 -8.07
C PRO A 11 -4.85 -1.80 -6.92
N ARG A 12 -5.43 -2.99 -7.11
CA ARG A 12 -5.44 -4.08 -6.13
C ARG A 12 -4.46 -5.17 -6.55
N MET A 13 -3.60 -5.63 -5.65
CA MET A 13 -2.60 -6.67 -5.94
C MET A 13 -2.14 -7.43 -4.69
N THR A 14 -1.42 -8.53 -4.87
CA THR A 14 -0.82 -9.29 -3.76
C THR A 14 0.48 -8.62 -3.25
N ALA A 15 0.92 -9.00 -2.04
CA ALA A 15 2.18 -8.52 -1.48
C ALA A 15 3.39 -8.80 -2.39
N ALA A 16 3.40 -9.96 -3.04
CA ALA A 16 4.46 -10.37 -3.96
C ALA A 16 4.47 -9.53 -5.24
N GLN A 17 3.30 -9.28 -5.83
CA GLN A 17 3.17 -8.44 -7.02
C GLN A 17 3.55 -6.99 -6.76
N ARG A 18 3.16 -6.46 -5.60
CA ARG A 18 3.58 -5.13 -5.15
C ARG A 18 5.10 -5.07 -4.95
N GLY A 19 5.70 -6.12 -4.37
CA GLY A 19 7.13 -6.18 -4.10
C GLY A 19 8.03 -6.12 -5.35
N THR A 20 7.51 -6.42 -6.54
CA THR A 20 8.25 -6.25 -7.80
C THR A 20 8.21 -4.83 -8.36
N LEU A 21 7.37 -3.95 -7.79
CA LEU A 21 7.24 -2.56 -8.18
C LEU A 21 8.07 -1.67 -7.23
N ALA A 22 9.03 -0.95 -7.81
CA ALA A 22 9.89 0.00 -7.11
C ALA A 22 9.85 1.36 -7.83
N THR A 23 8.69 2.02 -7.79
CA THR A 23 8.51 3.36 -8.38
C THR A 23 7.98 4.30 -7.29
N PRO A 24 8.64 5.44 -7.03
CA PRO A 24 8.19 6.42 -6.04
C PRO A 24 6.78 6.93 -6.32
N GLY A 25 5.99 7.12 -5.26
CA GLY A 25 4.67 7.75 -5.34
C GLY A 25 3.53 6.82 -5.78
N LEU A 26 3.75 5.51 -5.80
CA LEU A 26 2.69 4.53 -6.03
C LEU A 26 1.86 4.30 -4.76
N ILE A 27 0.54 4.15 -4.92
CA ILE A 27 -0.41 3.72 -3.89
C ILE A 27 -1.18 2.52 -4.42
N VAL A 28 -1.30 1.47 -3.60
CA VAL A 28 -2.00 0.22 -3.95
C VAL A 28 -2.82 -0.28 -2.77
N TYR A 29 -3.80 -1.13 -3.05
CA TYR A 29 -4.47 -1.95 -2.03
C TYR A 29 -3.91 -3.39 -2.08
N GLN A 30 -3.27 -3.82 -0.99
CA GLN A 30 -2.77 -5.17 -0.81
C GLN A 30 -3.90 -6.10 -0.34
N THR A 31 -4.11 -7.21 -1.06
CA THR A 31 -5.19 -8.18 -0.78
C THR A 31 -4.71 -9.47 -0.11
N THR A 32 -3.48 -9.52 0.39
CA THR A 32 -2.90 -10.71 1.01
C THR A 32 -2.34 -10.41 2.40
N PRO A 33 -2.47 -11.32 3.37
CA PRO A 33 -2.15 -11.04 4.78
C PRO A 33 -0.66 -11.13 5.13
N ALA A 34 0.22 -11.50 4.20
CA ALA A 34 1.65 -11.74 4.46
C ALA A 34 2.39 -10.57 5.14
N SER A 35 1.84 -9.36 5.09
CA SER A 35 2.31 -8.21 5.86
C SER A 35 1.18 -7.30 6.33
N GLY A 36 -0.07 -7.78 6.27
CA GLY A 36 -1.28 -6.98 6.46
C GLY A 36 -2.02 -6.67 5.17
N GLU A 37 -3.34 -6.82 5.20
CA GLU A 37 -4.21 -6.35 4.11
C GLU A 37 -4.52 -4.86 4.29
N GLY A 38 -4.59 -4.10 3.20
CA GLY A 38 -4.93 -2.68 3.29
C GLY A 38 -4.22 -1.82 2.25
N TYR A 39 -4.22 -0.51 2.49
CA TYR A 39 -3.55 0.46 1.62
C TYR A 39 -2.06 0.55 1.95
N TRP A 40 -1.24 0.55 0.90
CA TRP A 40 0.22 0.69 0.96
C TRP A 40 0.69 1.74 -0.03
N TYR A 41 1.79 2.41 0.30
CA TYR A 41 2.48 3.33 -0.59
C TYR A 41 3.97 3.00 -0.70
N TYR A 42 4.59 3.27 -1.84
CA TYR A 42 6.03 3.10 -2.01
C TYR A 42 6.76 4.38 -1.60
N ASP A 43 7.52 4.29 -0.52
CA ASP A 43 8.39 5.35 -0.05
C ASP A 43 9.73 5.25 -0.80
N GLY A 44 9.99 6.20 -1.69
CA GLY A 44 11.22 6.25 -2.47
C GLY A 44 12.47 6.57 -1.64
N ALA A 45 12.33 7.20 -0.47
CA ALA A 45 13.45 7.47 0.43
C ALA A 45 13.84 6.22 1.23
N LEU A 46 12.86 5.41 1.64
CA LEU A 46 13.10 4.12 2.30
C LEU A 46 13.32 2.97 1.32
N ALA A 47 13.11 3.20 0.01
CA ALA A 47 13.08 2.17 -1.04
C ALA A 47 12.16 0.98 -0.69
N ALA A 48 11.10 1.24 0.07
CA ALA A 48 10.27 0.22 0.69
C ALA A 48 8.79 0.57 0.61
N TRP A 49 7.96 -0.46 0.68
CA TRP A 49 6.52 -0.28 0.80
C TRP A 49 6.11 -0.14 2.26
N VAL A 50 5.32 0.90 2.54
CA VAL A 50 4.85 1.26 3.89
C VAL A 50 3.32 1.24 3.91
N PRO A 51 2.67 0.69 4.95
CA PRO A 51 1.23 0.70 5.05
C PRO A 51 0.73 2.11 5.41
N VAL A 52 -0.42 2.50 4.87
CA VAL A 52 -1.04 3.82 5.13
C VAL A 52 -1.64 3.90 6.55
N SER A 53 -2.00 2.75 7.11
CA SER A 53 -2.44 2.64 8.50
C SER A 53 -1.93 1.32 9.05
N TYR A 54 -1.38 1.36 10.26
CA TYR A 54 -1.22 0.17 11.08
C TYR A 54 -2.54 -0.04 11.80
N GLY A 55 -3.18 -1.20 11.64
CA GLY A 55 -4.28 -1.56 12.53
C GLY A 55 -3.75 -1.56 13.97
N ALA A 56 -4.50 -1.02 14.93
CA ALA A 56 -4.15 -1.13 16.35
C ALA A 56 -4.10 -2.61 16.73
N GLY A 57 -2.92 -3.23 16.64
CA GLY A 57 -2.71 -4.67 16.84
C GLY A 57 -1.79 -5.35 15.83
N GLU A 58 -1.37 -4.69 14.75
CA GLU A 58 -0.47 -5.31 13.77
C GLU A 58 1.00 -5.15 14.18
N TRP A 59 1.65 -6.27 14.52
CA TRP A 59 3.06 -6.30 14.88
C TRP A 59 3.91 -6.04 13.63
N VAL A 60 4.61 -4.92 13.62
CA VAL A 60 5.58 -4.55 12.58
C VAL A 60 6.96 -4.90 13.11
N PRO A 61 7.64 -5.95 12.60
CA PRO A 61 9.04 -6.19 12.95
C PRO A 61 9.88 -4.98 12.54
N ALA A 62 10.74 -4.54 13.47
CA ALA A 62 11.79 -3.57 13.20
C ALA A 62 12.88 -4.16 12.28
#